data_AF-A0A350KPH5-F1
#
_entry.id   AF-A0A350KPH5-F1
#
_cell.length_a   1.000
_cell.length_b   1.000
_cell.length_c   1.000
_cell.angle_alpha   90.00
_cell.angle_beta   90.00
_cell.angle_gamma   90.00
#
_symmetry.space_group_name_H-M   'P 1'
#
loop_
_entity.id
_entity.type
_entity.pdbx_description
1 polymer ?
#
loop_
_entity_poly.entity_id
_entity_poly.type
_entity_poly.pdbx_seq_one_letter_code
_entity_poly.pdbx_strand_id
1 'polypeptide(L)' 'ADHGCDPTFKGTDHTREHVPVIMFGKGIAPRYIGRRDTYSDIGQTIAEYFGLEPFENGKSFLNK' A
#
# COMPACT_ATOMS: atom_id res chain seq x y z
N ALA A 1 -0.50 -7.41 -1.58
CA ALA A 1 -1.45 -7.98 -2.55
C ALA A 1 -2.02 -6.86 -3.40
N ASP A 2 -2.64 -7.17 -4.52
CA ASP A 2 -3.23 -6.25 -5.50
C ASP A 2 -4.75 -6.42 -5.62
N HIS A 3 -5.31 -7.54 -5.17
CA HIS A 3 -6.75 -7.76 -5.05
C HIS A 3 -7.06 -8.86 -4.01
N GLY A 4 -8.35 -9.17 -3.84
CA GLY A 4 -8.82 -10.34 -3.12
C GLY A 4 -9.08 -11.52 -4.07
N CYS A 5 -9.12 -12.73 -3.50
CA CYS A 5 -9.56 -13.94 -4.20
C CYS A 5 -10.10 -14.91 -3.15
N ASP A 6 -11.26 -14.57 -2.59
CA ASP A 6 -11.88 -15.29 -1.48
C ASP A 6 -12.26 -16.73 -1.93
N PRO A 7 -11.64 -17.78 -1.36
CA PRO A 7 -11.90 -19.17 -1.74
C PRO A 7 -13.29 -19.67 -1.33
N THR A 8 -14.02 -18.91 -0.53
CA THR A 8 -15.41 -19.19 -0.13
C THR A 8 -16.43 -18.42 -0.97
N PHE A 9 -15.97 -17.50 -1.82
CA PHE A 9 -16.83 -16.75 -2.73
C PHE A 9 -17.27 -17.63 -3.91
N LYS A 10 -18.51 -17.42 -4.37
CA LYS A 10 -19.06 -18.16 -5.49
C LYS A 10 -18.42 -17.72 -6.82
N GLY A 11 -18.19 -18.68 -7.72
CA GLY A 11 -17.57 -18.43 -9.02
C GLY A 11 -16.06 -18.63 -9.00
N THR A 12 -15.35 -18.02 -9.95
CA THR A 12 -13.90 -18.19 -10.15
C THR A 12 -13.17 -16.87 -10.44
N ASP A 13 -13.86 -15.74 -10.28
CA ASP A 13 -13.29 -14.41 -10.49
C ASP A 13 -12.77 -13.82 -9.16
N HIS A 14 -11.95 -12.78 -9.24
CA HIS A 14 -11.41 -12.09 -8.09
C HIS A 14 -12.48 -11.34 -7.29
N THR A 15 -12.17 -11.05 -6.02
CA THR A 15 -13.01 -10.25 -5.12
C THR A 15 -12.43 -8.86 -4.89
N ARG A 16 -13.31 -7.86 -4.76
CA ARG A 16 -12.91 -6.48 -4.49
C ARG A 16 -12.69 -6.28 -2.98
N GLU A 17 -11.46 -6.47 -2.54
CA GLU A 17 -11.08 -6.38 -1.12
C GLU A 17 -10.03 -5.30 -0.86
N HIS A 18 -9.95 -4.83 0.39
CA HIS A 18 -8.79 -4.07 0.85
C HIS A 18 -7.58 -5.01 0.98
N VAL A 19 -6.42 -4.54 0.55
CA VAL A 19 -5.16 -5.30 0.67
C VAL A 19 -4.34 -4.84 1.88
N PRO A 20 -3.64 -5.74 2.57
CA PRO A 20 -2.76 -5.35 3.67
C PRO A 20 -1.50 -4.65 3.12
N VAL A 21 -1.02 -3.66 3.87
CA VAL A 21 0.27 -2.98 3.63
C VAL A 21 1.07 -3.03 4.92
N ILE A 22 2.28 -3.60 4.86
CA ILE A 22 3.21 -3.69 5.98
C ILE A 22 4.55 -3.14 5.49
N MET A 23 5.06 -2.11 6.17
CA MET A 23 6.39 -1.56 5.94
C MET A 23 7.28 -1.94 7.11
N PHE A 24 8.53 -2.33 6.82
CA PHE A 24 9.50 -2.70 7.85
C PHE A 24 10.87 -2.10 7.51
N GLY A 25 11.65 -1.82 8.54
CA GLY A 25 12.99 -1.26 8.39
C GLY A 25 13.72 -1.22 9.73
N LYS A 26 15.06 -1.22 9.67
CA LYS A 26 15.89 -1.12 10.87
C LYS A 26 15.62 0.22 11.57
N GLY A 27 15.34 0.18 12.87
CA GLY A 27 15.11 1.38 13.68
C GLY A 27 13.72 2.02 13.52
N ILE A 28 12.82 1.41 12.75
CA ILE A 28 11.44 1.89 12.63
C ILE A 28 10.63 1.40 13.84
N ALA A 29 10.09 2.34 14.62
CA ALA A 29 9.19 2.01 15.71
C ALA A 29 7.85 1.45 15.17
N PRO A 30 7.28 0.41 15.79
CA PRO A 30 5.96 -0.11 15.40
C PRO A 30 4.89 0.98 15.52
N ARG A 31 4.12 1.19 14.44
CA ARG A 31 2.98 2.11 14.46
C ARG A 31 1.91 1.73 13.44
N TYR A 32 0.70 2.20 13.67
CA TYR A 32 -0.36 2.16 12.65
C TYR A 32 -0.07 3.24 11.60
N ILE A 33 0.18 2.81 10.35
CA ILE A 33 0.51 3.72 9.24
C ILE A 33 -0.73 4.36 8.58
N GLY A 34 -1.94 4.00 9.03
CA GLY A 34 -3.21 4.48 8.48
C GLY A 34 -3.68 3.68 7.25
N ARG A 35 -4.95 3.85 6.88
CA ARG A 35 -5.51 3.36 5.60
C ARG A 35 -4.92 4.14 4.43
N ARG A 36 -4.73 3.48 3.28
CA ARG A 36 -4.35 4.10 1.99
C ARG A 36 -5.58 4.26 1.10
N ASP A 37 -5.64 5.39 0.41
CA ASP A 37 -6.77 5.70 -0.48
C ASP A 37 -6.57 5.05 -1.86
N THR A 38 -5.33 4.80 -2.23
CA THR A 38 -4.93 4.16 -3.49
C THR A 38 -3.66 3.32 -3.30
N TYR A 39 -3.46 2.32 -4.17
CA TYR A 39 -2.21 1.55 -4.20
C TYR A 39 -1.00 2.41 -4.61
N SER A 40 -1.25 3.50 -5.33
CA SER A 40 -0.22 4.45 -5.73
C SER A 40 0.51 5.08 -4.54
N ASP A 41 -0.09 5.10 -3.35
CA ASP A 41 0.55 5.59 -2.12
C ASP A 41 1.85 4.82 -1.80
N ILE A 42 1.91 3.52 -2.14
CA ILE A 42 3.11 2.69 -1.95
C ILE A 42 4.22 3.17 -2.89
N GLY A 43 3.92 3.32 -4.18
CA GLY A 43 4.87 3.82 -5.17
C GLY A 43 5.36 5.23 -4.85
N GLN A 44 4.44 6.12 -4.46
CA GLN A 44 4.77 7.49 -4.06
C GLN A 44 5.71 7.52 -2.83
N THR A 45 5.53 6.61 -1.88
CA THR A 45 6.41 6.47 -0.71
C THR A 45 7.80 5.97 -1.08
N ILE A 46 7.90 5.05 -2.04
CA ILE A 46 9.18 4.56 -2.56
C ILE A 46 9.92 5.67 -3.31
N ALA A 47 9.21 6.44 -4.14
CA ALA A 47 9.79 7.58 -4.86
C ALA A 47 10.39 8.61 -3.89
N GLU A 48 9.65 8.99 -2.84
CA GLU A 48 10.16 9.90 -1.80
C GLU A 48 11.39 9.31 -1.10
N TYR A 49 11.39 8.01 -0.76
CA TYR A 49 12.51 7.37 -0.08
C TYR A 49 13.83 7.44 -0.88
N PHE A 50 13.75 7.34 -2.21
CA PHE A 50 14.91 7.41 -3.10
C PHE A 50 15.21 8.82 -3.62
N GLY A 51 14.42 9.84 -3.24
CA GLY A 51 14.59 11.21 -3.74
C GLY A 51 14.27 11.35 -5.24
N LEU A 52 13.32 10.57 -5.74
CA LEU A 52 12.84 10.66 -7.12
C LEU A 52 11.70 11.68 -7.25
N GLU A 53 11.46 12.14 -8.48
CA GLU A 53 10.31 12.99 -8.79
C GLU A 53 8.97 12.30 -8.45
N PRO A 54 7.97 13.04 -7.95
CA PRO A 54 6.69 12.48 -7.56
C PRO A 54 5.87 12.01 -8.78
N PHE A 55 5.02 11.01 -8.58
CA PHE A 55 4.03 10.59 -9.58
C PHE A 55 2.79 11.50 -9.52
N GLU A 56 1.98 11.45 -10.58
CA GLU A 56 0.70 12.17 -10.63
C GLU A 56 -0.31 11.66 -9.58
N ASN A 57 -0.20 10.37 -9.20
CA ASN A 57 -1.15 9.71 -8.31
C ASN A 57 -0.49 9.20 -7.04
N GLY A 58 -1.24 9.25 -5.94
CA GLY A 58 -0.83 8.73 -4.64
C GLY A 58 -0.29 9.80 -3.70
N LYS A 59 -0.22 9.44 -2.42
CA LYS A 59 0.32 10.27 -1.33
C LYS A 59 1.30 9.44 -0.55
N SER A 60 2.54 9.91 -0.48
CA SER A 60 3.54 9.28 0.35
C SER A 60 3.15 9.32 1.82
N PHE A 61 3.60 8.31 2.55
CA PHE A 61 3.45 8.20 3.99
C PHE A 61 4.76 7.89 4.70
N LEU A 62 5.90 8.18 4.05
CA LEU A 62 7.24 7.96 4.63
C LEU A 62 7.41 8.69 5.96
N ASN A 63 6.99 9.96 5.97
CA ASN A 63 7.19 10.89 7.09
C ASN A 63 5.94 11.07 7.99
N LYS A 64 4.98 10.13 7.94
CA LYS A 64 3.74 10.18 8.75
C LYS A 64 3.78 9.27 9.96
#